data_AF-A0A009PZS0-F1
#
_entry.id   AF-A0A009PZS0-F1
#
_cell.length_a   1.000
_cell.length_b   1.000
_cell.length_c   1.000
_cell.angle_alpha   90.00
_cell.angle_beta   90.00
_cell.angle_gamma   90.00
#
_symmetry.space_group_name_H-M   'P 1'
#
loop_
_entity.id
_entity.type
_entity.pdbx_description
1 polymer ?
#
loop_
_entity_poly.entity_id
_entity_poly.type
_entity_poly.pdbx_seq_one_letter_code
_entity_poly.pdbx_strand_id
1 'polypeptide(L)'
;NPGLEDGDEVKATATDPAGNTSPPATEIVDAVAPAAPEIDPINGTDPITGTAEPGSTVTVTFPDGTTATVVAGPDGSWTVPNPGLEDGDEVKATATDPAG
;
A
#
# COMPACT_ATOMS: atom_id res chain seq x y z
N ASN A 1 -24.26 -11.01 -9.59
CA ASN A 1 -23.93 -9.86 -8.76
C ASN A 1 -22.65 -9.28 -9.35
N PRO A 2 -22.69 -8.23 -10.20
CA PRO A 2 -21.46 -7.49 -10.44
C PRO A 2 -21.09 -6.84 -9.09
N GLY A 3 -19.81 -6.93 -8.69
CA GLY A 3 -19.33 -6.33 -7.45
C GLY A 3 -19.34 -4.80 -7.51
N LEU A 4 -18.94 -4.16 -6.42
CA LEU A 4 -18.66 -2.72 -6.42
C LEU A 4 -17.35 -2.48 -7.19
N GLU A 5 -17.31 -1.38 -7.95
CA GLU A 5 -16.16 -0.93 -8.72
C GLU A 5 -15.46 0.24 -8.00
N ASP A 6 -14.23 0.55 -8.43
CA ASP A 6 -13.51 1.73 -7.95
C ASP A 6 -14.30 3.02 -8.19
N GLY A 7 -14.37 3.87 -7.18
CA GLY A 7 -15.14 5.11 -7.21
C GLY A 7 -16.63 4.95 -6.89
N ASP A 8 -17.13 3.73 -6.66
CA ASP A 8 -18.53 3.54 -6.23
C ASP A 8 -18.74 4.12 -4.82
N GLU A 9 -19.81 4.91 -4.65
CA GLU A 9 -20.24 5.37 -3.33
C GLU A 9 -21.14 4.32 -2.67
N VAL A 10 -20.71 3.83 -1.50
CA VAL A 10 -21.56 3.01 -0.63
C VAL A 10 -22.25 3.88 0.40
N LYS A 11 -23.51 3.56 0.71
CA LYS A 11 -24.35 4.33 1.62
C LYS A 11 -25.08 3.44 2.62
N ALA A 12 -25.01 3.79 3.90
CA ALA A 12 -25.69 3.08 4.97
C ALA A 12 -26.59 4.01 5.80
N THR A 13 -27.78 3.52 6.18
CA THR A 13 -28.71 4.17 7.11
C THR A 13 -29.21 3.15 8.12
N ALA A 14 -29.55 3.58 9.33
CA ALA A 14 -30.16 2.73 10.35
C ALA A 14 -31.56 3.23 10.71
N THR A 15 -32.49 2.32 11.00
CA THR A 15 -33.83 2.64 11.51
C THR A 15 -34.04 1.93 12.85
N ASP A 16 -34.47 2.66 13.87
CA ASP A 16 -34.76 2.10 15.19
C ASP A 16 -36.14 1.37 15.23
N PRO A 17 -36.46 0.60 16.28
CA PRO A 17 -37.75 -0.08 16.39
C PRO A 17 -38.96 0.86 16.46
N ALA A 18 -38.76 2.13 16.82
CA ALA A 18 -39.81 3.16 16.83
C ALA A 18 -40.03 3.79 15.45
N GLY A 19 -39.19 3.47 14.46
CA GLY A 19 -39.29 3.93 13.07
C GLY A 19 -38.45 5.18 12.76
N ASN A 20 -37.60 5.66 13.67
CA ASN A 20 -36.73 6.80 13.39
C ASN A 20 -35.54 6.35 12.54
N THR A 21 -35.27 7.05 11.43
CA THR A 21 -34.16 6.74 10.52
C THR A 21 -33.01 7.73 10.68
N SER A 22 -31.77 7.23 10.68
CA SER A 22 -30.57 8.06 10.77
C SER A 22 -30.31 8.83 9.47
N PRO A 23 -29.51 9.91 9.52
CA PRO A 23 -28.81 10.39 8.33
C PRO A 23 -27.93 9.28 7.72
N PRO A 24 -27.63 9.35 6.42
CA PRO A 24 -26.75 8.38 5.81
C PRO A 24 -25.29 8.59 6.19
N ALA A 25 -24.55 7.47 6.32
CA ALA A 25 -23.10 7.44 6.22
C ALA A 25 -22.72 7.01 4.79
N THR A 26 -21.65 7.59 4.25
CA THR A 26 -21.14 7.29 2.91
C THR A 26 -19.65 7.00 2.94
N GLU A 27 -19.18 6.14 2.04
CA GLU A 27 -17.76 5.89 1.78
C GLU A 27 -17.55 5.64 0.28
N ILE A 28 -16.35 5.89 -0.22
CA ILE A 28 -15.98 5.56 -1.60
C ILE A 28 -15.20 4.25 -1.62
N VAL A 29 -15.55 3.36 -2.56
CA VAL A 29 -14.77 2.15 -2.80
C VAL A 29 -13.49 2.54 -3.51
N ASP A 30 -12.37 2.26 -2.86
CA ASP A 30 -11.06 2.22 -3.50
C ASP A 30 -10.72 0.76 -3.84
N ALA A 31 -10.65 0.47 -5.13
CA ALA A 31 -10.30 -0.85 -5.64
C ALA A 31 -9.07 -0.82 -6.57
N VAL A 32 -8.41 0.34 -6.72
CA VAL A 32 -7.26 0.51 -7.61
C VAL A 32 -5.97 0.34 -6.80
N ALA A 33 -5.34 -0.81 -6.95
CA ALA A 33 -4.01 -1.04 -6.38
C ALA A 33 -3.00 -0.01 -6.94
N PRO A 34 -2.01 0.42 -6.12
CA PRO A 34 -0.97 1.32 -6.58
C PRO A 34 -0.09 0.63 -7.64
N ALA A 35 0.65 1.45 -8.38
CA ALA A 35 1.71 0.93 -9.25
C ALA A 35 2.75 0.15 -8.43
N ALA A 36 3.33 -0.90 -9.04
CA ALA A 36 4.41 -1.64 -8.40
C ALA A 36 5.59 -0.69 -8.07
N PRO A 37 6.21 -0.80 -6.89
CA PRO A 37 7.41 -0.04 -6.57
C PRO A 37 8.55 -0.35 -7.54
N GLU A 38 9.38 0.65 -7.79
CA GLU A 38 10.68 0.47 -8.42
C GLU A 38 11.74 0.35 -7.33
N ILE A 39 12.69 -0.57 -7.50
CA ILE A 39 13.86 -0.72 -6.65
C ILE A 39 15.07 -0.19 -7.43
N ASP A 40 15.81 0.74 -6.85
CA ASP A 40 17.06 1.24 -7.42
C ASP A 40 18.15 0.16 -7.40
N PRO A 41 19.23 0.30 -8.19
CA PRO A 41 20.35 -0.63 -8.13
C PRO A 41 20.87 -0.84 -6.69
N ILE A 42 20.84 -2.09 -6.24
CA ILE A 42 21.27 -2.50 -4.90
C ILE A 42 22.74 -2.93 -4.87
N ASN A 43 23.34 -2.85 -3.69
CA ASN A 43 24.62 -3.47 -3.38
C ASN A 43 24.58 -4.13 -2.00
N GLY A 44 25.67 -4.75 -1.56
CA GLY A 44 25.68 -5.54 -0.33
C GLY A 44 25.63 -4.74 0.98
N THR A 45 25.81 -3.41 0.95
CA THR A 45 26.01 -2.62 2.18
C THR A 45 25.14 -1.39 2.29
N ASP A 46 24.87 -0.70 1.17
CA ASP A 46 24.11 0.55 1.18
C ASP A 46 22.63 0.25 1.41
N PRO A 47 21.87 1.19 2.02
CA PRO A 47 20.43 1.07 2.16
C PRO A 47 19.75 0.79 0.81
N ILE A 48 18.66 0.03 0.85
CA ILE A 48 17.86 -0.24 -0.35
C ILE A 48 16.92 0.95 -0.54
N THR A 49 16.93 1.52 -1.74
CA THR A 49 16.13 2.68 -2.12
C THR A 49 15.26 2.37 -3.32
N GLY A 50 14.29 3.22 -3.57
CA GLY A 50 13.45 3.14 -4.75
C GLY A 50 12.37 4.19 -4.77
N THR A 51 11.41 4.00 -5.68
CA THR A 51 10.24 4.86 -5.82
C THR A 51 8.93 4.06 -5.74
N ALA A 52 7.88 4.71 -5.29
CA ALA A 52 6.51 4.20 -5.28
C ALA A 52 5.54 5.38 -5.33
N GLU A 53 4.24 5.09 -5.40
CA GLU A 53 3.22 6.13 -5.28
C GLU A 53 3.34 6.88 -3.94
N PRO A 54 3.35 8.22 -3.91
CA PRO A 54 3.46 8.98 -2.67
C PRO A 54 2.42 8.59 -1.63
N GLY A 55 2.84 8.34 -0.39
CA GLY A 55 1.96 7.92 0.70
C GLY A 55 1.55 6.44 0.69
N SER A 56 1.86 5.69 -0.37
CA SER A 56 1.69 4.23 -0.36
C SER A 56 2.64 3.55 0.63
N THR A 57 2.20 2.41 1.18
CA THR A 57 3.06 1.57 2.02
C THR A 57 3.81 0.58 1.14
N VAL A 58 5.14 0.67 1.13
CA VAL A 58 6.03 -0.27 0.46
C VAL A 58 6.44 -1.37 1.43
N THR A 59 6.26 -2.62 1.02
CA THR A 59 6.76 -3.82 1.71
C THR A 59 7.87 -4.46 0.88
N VAL A 60 9.08 -4.44 1.42
CA VAL A 60 10.29 -5.05 0.85
C VAL A 60 10.46 -6.44 1.47
N THR A 61 10.60 -7.47 0.63
CA THR A 61 10.89 -8.86 1.02
C THR A 61 12.32 -9.21 0.65
N PHE A 62 13.09 -9.67 1.64
CA PHE A 62 14.49 -10.06 1.50
C PHE A 62 14.65 -11.54 1.11
N PRO A 63 15.85 -11.98 0.68
CA PRO A 63 16.11 -13.35 0.24
C PRO A 63 15.76 -14.42 1.29
N ASP A 64 15.92 -14.10 2.58
CA ASP A 64 15.58 -14.99 3.70
C ASP A 64 14.08 -15.06 4.02
N GLY A 65 13.26 -14.28 3.30
CA GLY A 65 11.82 -14.17 3.48
C GLY A 65 11.38 -13.18 4.55
N THR A 66 12.32 -12.52 5.26
CA THR A 66 11.98 -11.43 6.17
C THR A 66 11.58 -10.17 5.40
N THR A 67 10.90 -9.25 6.08
CA THR A 67 10.34 -8.06 5.44
C THR A 67 10.66 -6.76 6.18
N ALA A 68 10.79 -5.67 5.43
CA ALA A 68 10.79 -4.30 5.93
C ALA A 68 9.65 -3.50 5.30
N THR A 69 9.03 -2.60 6.07
CA THR A 69 7.92 -1.75 5.60
C THR A 69 8.27 -0.27 5.75
N VAL A 70 7.92 0.53 4.76
CA VAL A 70 8.14 1.99 4.76
C VAL A 70 7.02 2.69 3.99
N VAL A 71 6.64 3.89 4.43
CA VAL A 71 5.71 4.74 3.67
C VAL A 71 6.53 5.58 2.69
N ALA A 72 6.15 5.56 1.41
CA ALA A 72 6.78 6.40 0.40
C ALA A 72 6.54 7.89 0.70
N GLY A 73 7.59 8.69 0.60
CA GLY A 73 7.54 10.12 0.88
C GLY A 73 6.63 10.88 -0.09
N PRO A 74 6.40 12.19 0.14
CA PRO A 74 5.58 13.02 -0.74
C PRO A 74 6.07 13.11 -2.19
N ASP A 75 7.36 12.81 -2.42
CA ASP A 75 7.99 12.74 -3.74
C ASP A 75 8.07 11.31 -4.29
N GLY A 76 7.49 10.33 -3.58
CA GLY A 76 7.51 8.92 -3.94
C GLY A 76 8.77 8.18 -3.51
N SER A 77 9.77 8.86 -2.92
CA SER A 77 11.02 8.22 -2.50
C SER A 77 10.82 7.35 -1.25
N TRP A 78 11.52 6.23 -1.17
CA TRP A 78 11.55 5.38 0.02
C TRP A 78 12.92 4.75 0.25
N THR A 79 13.19 4.38 1.51
CA THR A 79 14.43 3.70 1.91
C THR A 79 14.18 2.71 3.04
N VAL A 80 14.83 1.55 2.99
CA VAL A 80 14.88 0.57 4.09
C VAL A 80 16.32 0.15 4.37
N PRO A 81 16.65 -0.25 5.61
CA PRO A 81 17.96 -0.82 5.92
C PRO A 81 18.25 -2.07 5.09
N ASN A 82 19.51 -2.22 4.70
CA ASN A 82 20.01 -3.43 4.03
C ASN A 82 20.42 -4.47 5.09
N PRO A 83 19.91 -5.72 5.03
CA PRO A 83 20.25 -6.76 6.00
C PRO A 83 21.66 -7.36 5.80
N GLY A 84 22.40 -6.94 4.76
CA GLY A 84 23.69 -7.49 4.36
C GLY A 84 23.53 -8.49 3.22
N LEU A 85 23.21 -7.99 2.02
CA LEU A 85 23.00 -8.82 0.83
C LEU A 85 24.32 -9.33 0.23
N GLU A 86 24.26 -10.53 -0.35
CA GLU A 86 25.34 -11.19 -1.08
C GLU A 86 25.09 -11.19 -2.61
N ASP A 87 26.10 -11.54 -3.39
CA ASP A 87 25.95 -11.65 -4.84
C ASP A 87 24.96 -12.75 -5.22
N GLY A 88 23.99 -12.40 -6.06
CA GLY A 88 22.89 -13.30 -6.46
C GLY A 88 21.65 -13.24 -5.58
N ASP A 89 21.65 -12.43 -4.51
CA ASP A 89 20.45 -12.19 -3.70
C ASP A 89 19.35 -11.45 -4.48
N GLU A 90 18.09 -11.85 -4.24
CA GLU A 90 16.92 -11.24 -4.85
C GLU A 90 16.07 -10.50 -3.80
N VAL A 91 15.72 -9.25 -4.09
CA VAL A 91 14.83 -8.42 -3.28
C VAL A 91 13.56 -8.13 -4.07
N LYS A 92 12.41 -8.20 -3.41
CA LYS A 92 11.10 -7.88 -4.01
C LYS A 92 10.44 -6.76 -3.24
N ALA A 93 9.69 -5.90 -3.94
CA ALA A 93 8.90 -4.85 -3.32
C ALA A 93 7.46 -4.89 -3.84
N THR A 94 6.51 -4.60 -2.95
CA THR A 94 5.08 -4.43 -3.27
C THR A 94 4.59 -3.16 -2.60
N ALA A 95 3.62 -2.47 -3.21
CA ALA A 95 2.97 -1.31 -2.63
C ALA A 95 1.52 -1.63 -2.27
N THR A 96 1.02 -0.97 -1.24
CA THR A 96 -0.40 -0.91 -0.89
C THR A 96 -0.80 0.55 -0.79
N ASP A 97 -1.94 0.90 -1.37
CA ASP A 97 -2.51 2.23 -1.29
C ASP A 97 -2.69 2.68 0.17
N PRO A 98 -2.64 3.99 0.45
CA PRO A 98 -3.36 4.48 1.59
C PRO A 98 -4.85 4.25 1.30
N ALA A 99 -5.56 3.54 2.19
CA ALA A 99 -7.01 3.38 2.05
C ALA A 99 -7.64 4.74 1.73
N GLY A 100 -8.36 4.83 0.61
CA GLY A 100 -9.17 5.99 0.22
C GLY A 100 -10.09 6.45 1.34
#